data_AF-A0A1U8NQK2-F1
#
_entry.id   AF-A0A1U8NQK2-F1
#
_cell.length_a   1.000
_cell.length_b   1.000
_cell.length_c   1.000
_cell.angle_alpha   90.00
_cell.angle_beta   90.00
_cell.angle_gamma   90.00
#
_symmetry.space_group_name_H-M   'P 1'
#
loop_
_entity.id
_entity.type
_entity.pdbx_description
1 polymer ?
#
loop_
_entity_poly.entity_id
_entity_poly.type
_entity_poly.pdbx_seq_one_letter_code
_entity_poly.pdbx_strand_id
1 'polypeptide(L)'
;MAAGDRSWNLDLFRLWVSEEIINKIAGVPPPHPSLGPDKITWGATLTGSFSLKSAYGKIRKVILNLKEHLLEIPWKFKGPQWICFFLWLTLKQHILTNAERVMQGIGSSSDCGFCGQDYKDVYN
;
A
#
# COMPACT_ATOMS: atom_id res chain seq x y z
N MET A 1 -15.12 10.13 -45.46
CA MET A 1 -14.94 9.20 -44.33
C MET A 1 -16.00 9.54 -43.30
N ALA A 2 -16.93 8.62 -43.06
CA ALA A 2 -18.16 8.89 -42.31
C ALA A 2 -17.84 9.29 -40.86
N ALA A 3 -18.35 10.45 -40.44
CA ALA A 3 -18.36 10.88 -39.06
C ALA A 3 -19.28 9.93 -38.29
N GLY A 4 -18.70 8.99 -37.55
CA GLY A 4 -19.45 8.14 -36.61
C GLY A 4 -20.25 9.01 -35.66
N ASP A 5 -21.46 8.57 -35.36
CA ASP A 5 -22.40 9.27 -34.49
C ASP A 5 -21.71 9.68 -33.18
N ARG A 6 -21.90 10.92 -32.75
CA ARG A 6 -21.23 11.52 -31.57
C ARG A 6 -21.91 11.06 -30.28
N SER A 7 -22.28 9.78 -30.20
CA SER A 7 -23.12 9.18 -29.17
C SER A 7 -22.40 7.99 -28.53
N TRP A 8 -22.73 7.71 -27.26
CA TRP A 8 -22.27 6.51 -26.58
C TRP A 8 -22.90 5.27 -27.22
N ASN A 9 -22.09 4.26 -27.54
CA ASN A 9 -22.59 2.93 -27.86
C ASN A 9 -22.94 2.18 -26.56
N LEU A 10 -24.13 2.48 -26.01
CA LEU A 10 -24.59 1.93 -24.73
C LEU A 10 -24.78 0.40 -24.75
N ASP A 11 -25.04 -0.18 -25.92
CA ASP A 11 -25.22 -1.63 -26.07
C ASP A 11 -23.95 -2.41 -25.75
N LEU A 12 -22.77 -1.82 -25.98
CA LEU A 12 -21.50 -2.43 -25.54
C LEU A 12 -21.42 -2.53 -24.02
N PHE A 13 -21.95 -1.55 -23.28
CA PHE A 13 -21.87 -1.50 -21.82
C PHE A 13 -22.89 -2.42 -21.14
N ARG A 14 -24.04 -2.68 -21.78
CA ARG A 14 -25.07 -3.60 -21.28
C ARG A 14 -24.58 -5.02 -20.99
N LEU A 15 -23.51 -5.44 -21.65
CA LEU A 15 -22.88 -6.76 -21.44
C LEU A 15 -22.03 -6.83 -20.17
N TRP A 16 -21.58 -5.70 -19.62
CA TRP A 16 -20.56 -5.65 -18.56
C TRP A 16 -21.03 -4.96 -17.28
N VAL A 17 -22.02 -4.06 -17.37
CA VAL A 17 -22.44 -3.22 -16.25
C VAL A 17 -23.97 -3.13 -16.14
N SER A 18 -24.48 -2.93 -14.93
CA SER A 18 -25.91 -2.76 -14.66
C SER A 18 -26.48 -1.47 -15.26
N GLU A 19 -27.78 -1.43 -15.53
CA GLU A 19 -28.51 -0.25 -16.04
C GLU A 19 -28.29 1.03 -15.19
N GLU A 20 -28.08 0.92 -13.87
CA GLU A 20 -27.72 2.08 -13.03
C GLU A 20 -26.41 2.76 -13.48
N ILE A 21 -25.41 1.96 -13.86
CA ILE A 21 -24.10 2.43 -14.30
C ILE A 21 -24.21 3.00 -15.72
N ILE A 22 -25.04 2.37 -16.57
CA ILE A 22 -25.31 2.85 -17.93
C ILE A 22 -25.95 4.24 -17.90
N ASN A 23 -26.92 4.46 -17.00
CA ASN A 23 -27.54 5.77 -16.81
C ASN A 23 -26.52 6.84 -16.35
N LYS A 24 -25.54 6.46 -15.52
CA LYS A 24 -24.45 7.36 -15.14
C LYS A 24 -23.55 7.70 -16.33
N ILE A 25 -23.20 6.71 -17.16
CA ILE A 25 -22.38 6.92 -18.38
C ILE A 25 -23.12 7.80 -19.38
N ALA A 26 -24.42 7.58 -19.60
CA ALA A 26 -25.25 8.37 -20.50
C ALA A 26 -25.34 9.85 -20.08
N GLY A 27 -25.20 10.15 -18.78
CA GLY A 27 -25.14 11.51 -18.26
C GLY A 27 -23.79 12.21 -18.48
N VAL A 28 -22.73 11.49 -18.87
CA VAL A 28 -21.44 12.08 -19.22
C VAL A 28 -21.43 12.39 -20.71
N PRO A 29 -21.14 13.63 -21.15
CA PRO A 29 -21.07 13.92 -22.57
C PRO A 29 -19.93 13.12 -23.22
N PRO A 30 -20.15 12.52 -24.41
CA PRO A 30 -19.10 11.80 -25.12
C PRO A 30 -17.93 12.75 -25.48
N PRO A 31 -16.71 12.22 -25.66
CA PRO A 31 -15.53 13.03 -25.93
C PRO A 31 -15.75 13.98 -27.12
N HIS A 32 -15.79 15.29 -26.83
CA HIS A 32 -15.97 16.29 -27.87
C HIS A 32 -14.61 16.58 -28.55
N PRO A 33 -14.52 16.68 -29.89
CA PRO A 33 -13.26 16.90 -30.60
C PRO A 33 -12.48 18.16 -30.17
N SER A 34 -13.17 19.14 -29.58
CA SER A 34 -12.56 20.36 -29.05
C SER A 34 -11.83 20.18 -27.71
N LEU A 35 -12.04 19.06 -27.00
CA LEU A 35 -11.44 18.79 -25.69
C LEU A 35 -10.04 18.16 -25.80
N GLY A 36 -9.59 17.90 -27.03
CA GLY A 36 -8.32 17.26 -27.30
C GLY A 36 -8.35 15.74 -27.05
N PRO A 37 -7.20 15.06 -27.20
CA PRO A 37 -7.10 13.62 -26.98
C PRO A 37 -7.23 13.28 -25.49
N ASP A 38 -7.73 12.07 -25.20
CA ASP A 38 -7.76 11.51 -23.85
C ASP A 38 -6.36 11.47 -23.23
N LYS A 39 -6.27 11.83 -21.95
CA LYS A 39 -5.01 11.84 -21.20
C LYS A 39 -5.19 11.13 -19.87
N ILE A 40 -4.20 10.31 -19.52
CA ILE A 40 -4.10 9.71 -18.20
C ILE A 40 -3.78 10.83 -17.20
N THR A 41 -4.59 10.93 -16.14
CA THR A 41 -4.40 11.91 -15.08
C THR A 41 -3.96 11.25 -13.77
N TRP A 42 -3.18 11.99 -12.99
CA TRP A 42 -2.72 11.56 -11.68
C TRP A 42 -3.76 11.88 -10.60
N GLY A 43 -4.47 10.87 -10.11
CA GLY A 43 -5.55 11.06 -9.14
C GLY A 43 -5.13 11.55 -7.75
N ALA A 44 -3.83 11.68 -7.46
CA ALA A 44 -3.38 12.23 -6.17
C ALA A 44 -3.23 13.76 -6.17
N THR A 45 -3.49 14.43 -7.29
CA THR A 45 -3.50 15.90 -7.41
C THR A 45 -4.81 16.38 -8.04
N LEU A 46 -5.32 17.53 -7.58
CA LEU A 46 -6.56 18.11 -8.10
C LEU A 46 -6.44 18.53 -9.58
N THR A 47 -5.23 18.90 -10.00
CA THR A 47 -4.90 19.27 -11.38
C THR A 47 -4.70 18.06 -12.29
N GLY A 48 -4.68 16.83 -11.74
CA GLY A 48 -4.36 15.62 -12.49
C GLY A 48 -2.91 15.54 -12.96
N SER A 49 -2.04 16.45 -12.51
CA SER A 49 -0.63 16.49 -12.92
C SER A 49 0.23 15.55 -12.08
N PHE A 50 1.04 14.75 -12.77
CA PHE A 50 2.01 13.87 -12.14
C PHE A 50 3.30 14.64 -11.79
N SER A 51 3.86 14.35 -10.62
CA SER A 51 5.24 14.70 -10.28
C SER A 51 5.81 13.66 -9.32
N LEU A 52 7.13 13.44 -9.36
CA LEU A 52 7.85 12.62 -8.39
C LEU A 52 7.50 13.03 -6.95
N LYS A 53 7.46 14.34 -6.67
CA LYS A 53 7.08 14.89 -5.36
C LYS A 53 5.69 14.42 -4.93
N SER A 54 4.69 14.50 -5.80
CA SER A 54 3.32 14.07 -5.48
C SER A 54 3.21 12.56 -5.28
N ALA A 55 3.95 11.77 -6.07
CA ALA A 55 3.99 10.31 -5.96
C ALA A 55 4.61 9.85 -4.65
N TYR A 56 5.83 10.33 -4.34
CA TYR A 56 6.50 10.04 -3.08
C TYR A 56 5.72 10.59 -1.88
N GLY A 57 5.08 11.75 -2.00
CA GLY A 57 4.21 12.28 -0.96
C GLY A 57 3.05 11.34 -0.63
N LYS A 58 2.40 10.77 -1.66
CA LYS A 58 1.32 9.79 -1.49
C LYS A 58 1.82 8.50 -0.84
N ILE A 59 2.92 7.93 -1.34
CA ILE A 59 3.52 6.70 -0.80
C ILE A 59 3.93 6.90 0.66
N ARG A 60 4.64 8.00 0.96
CA ARG A 60 5.09 8.32 2.32
C ARG A 60 3.92 8.42 3.27
N LYS A 61 2.82 9.10 2.88
CA LYS A 61 1.63 9.21 3.73
C LYS A 61 1.02 7.84 4.04
N VAL A 62 0.93 6.95 3.05
CA VAL A 62 0.44 5.58 3.26
C VAL A 62 1.33 4.80 4.22
N ILE A 63 2.65 4.86 4.04
CA ILE A 63 3.62 4.19 4.92
C ILE A 63 3.55 4.74 6.35
N LEU A 64 3.47 6.07 6.51
CA LEU A 64 3.37 6.71 7.83
C LEU A 64 2.08 6.30 8.54
N ASN A 65 0.93 6.37 7.87
CA ASN A 65 -0.35 5.95 8.43
C ASN A 65 -0.32 4.47 8.85
N LEU A 66 0.23 3.59 8.01
CA LEU A 66 0.37 2.17 8.34
C LEU A 66 1.25 1.97 9.58
N LYS A 67 2.38 2.68 9.64
CA LYS A 67 3.30 2.63 10.79
C LYS A 67 2.62 3.13 12.07
N GLU A 68 1.87 4.22 12.01
CA GLU A 68 1.09 4.74 13.14
C GLU A 68 0.08 3.70 13.63
N HIS A 69 -0.73 3.13 12.75
CA HIS A 69 -1.68 2.08 13.11
C HIS A 69 -1.03 0.84 13.71
N LEU A 70 0.08 0.38 13.15
CA LEU A 70 0.82 -0.76 13.70
C LEU A 70 1.34 -0.46 15.11
N LEU A 71 1.87 0.74 15.34
CA LEU A 71 2.40 1.15 16.64
C LEU A 71 1.32 1.31 17.73
N GLU A 72 0.05 1.41 17.37
CA GLU A 72 -1.07 1.39 18.33
C GLU A 72 -1.42 -0.02 18.83
N ILE A 73 -1.07 -1.07 18.08
CA ILE A 73 -1.44 -2.47 18.41
C ILE A 73 -0.99 -2.88 19.82
N PRO A 74 0.28 -2.63 20.25
CA PRO A 74 0.73 -3.02 21.58
C PRO A 74 -0.06 -2.36 22.71
N TRP A 75 -0.52 -1.13 22.50
CA TRP A 75 -1.22 -0.34 23.52
C TRP A 75 -2.70 -0.69 23.62
N LYS A 76 -3.28 -1.26 22.57
CA LYS A 76 -4.67 -1.77 22.54
C LYS A 76 -4.78 -3.19 23.13
N PHE A 77 -3.67 -3.88 23.33
CA PHE A 77 -3.65 -5.25 23.85
C PHE A 77 -4.02 -5.28 25.34
N LYS A 78 -5.10 -6.01 25.69
CA LYS A 78 -5.60 -6.18 27.07
C LYS A 78 -4.96 -7.39 27.76
N GLY A 79 -3.65 -7.44 27.84
CA GLY A 79 -2.96 -8.57 28.48
C GLY A 79 -1.74 -8.14 29.28
N PRO A 80 -0.93 -9.11 29.72
CA PRO A 80 0.29 -8.86 30.48
C PRO A 80 1.22 -7.85 29.78
N GLN A 81 1.79 -6.94 30.57
CA GLN A 81 2.58 -5.83 30.05
C GLN A 81 3.84 -6.25 29.28
N TRP A 82 4.44 -7.39 29.64
CA TRP A 82 5.60 -7.95 28.94
C TRP A 82 5.28 -8.35 27.48
N ILE A 83 4.03 -8.77 27.21
CA ILE A 83 3.58 -9.07 25.84
C ILE A 83 3.44 -7.77 25.04
N CYS A 84 2.94 -6.70 25.64
CA CYS A 84 2.90 -5.37 24.98
C CYS A 84 4.32 -4.90 24.60
N PHE A 85 5.29 -5.05 25.50
CA PHE A 85 6.68 -4.69 25.21
C PHE A 85 7.28 -5.55 24.10
N PHE A 86 7.04 -6.86 24.12
CA PHE A 86 7.48 -7.76 23.06
C PHE A 86 6.88 -7.38 21.69
N LEU A 87 5.57 -7.11 21.63
CA LEU A 87 4.90 -6.67 20.40
C LEU A 87 5.46 -5.35 19.91
N TRP A 88 5.71 -4.39 20.80
CA TRP A 88 6.32 -3.11 20.44
C TRP A 88 7.73 -3.28 19.85
N LEU A 89 8.58 -4.11 20.47
CA LEU A 89 9.91 -4.42 19.95
C LEU A 89 9.84 -5.13 18.59
N THR A 90 8.92 -6.09 18.43
CA THR A 90 8.69 -6.81 17.17
C THR A 90 8.33 -5.85 16.05
N LEU A 91 7.37 -4.95 16.30
CA LEU A 91 6.88 -3.97 15.32
C LEU A 91 7.93 -2.89 14.98
N LYS A 92 8.87 -2.63 15.90
CA LYS A 92 10.02 -1.78 15.65
C LYS A 92 11.18 -2.49 14.94
N GLN A 93 11.05 -3.79 14.65
CA GLN A 93 12.15 -4.65 14.17
C GLN A 93 13.38 -4.58 15.07
N HIS A 94 13.16 -4.45 16.38
CA HIS A 94 14.21 -4.27 17.38
C HIS A 94 14.42 -5.54 18.22
N ILE A 95 13.89 -6.68 17.76
CA ILE A 95 14.20 -7.98 18.35
C ILE A 95 15.51 -8.44 17.74
N LEU A 96 16.57 -8.30 18.53
CA LEU A 96 17.90 -8.76 18.14
C LEU A 96 17.88 -10.28 17.97
N THR A 97 18.34 -10.72 16.81
CA THR A 97 18.71 -12.12 16.57
C THR A 97 19.88 -12.52 17.47
N ASN A 98 20.11 -13.82 17.67
CA ASN A 98 21.26 -14.27 18.47
C ASN A 98 22.59 -13.83 17.86
N ALA A 99 22.71 -13.81 16.53
CA ALA A 99 23.87 -13.27 15.82
C ALA A 99 24.09 -11.79 16.13
N GLU A 100 23.04 -10.95 16.07
CA GLU A 100 23.13 -9.54 16.41
C GLU A 100 23.48 -9.30 17.88
N ARG A 101 22.99 -10.15 18.79
CA ARG A 101 23.35 -10.08 20.22
C ARG A 101 24.84 -10.32 20.45
N VAL A 102 25.43 -11.30 19.76
CA VAL A 102 26.87 -11.57 19.83
C VAL A 102 27.66 -10.43 19.22
N MET A 103 27.22 -9.94 18.05
CA MET A 103 27.88 -8.83 17.36
C MET A 103 27.88 -7.53 18.19
N GLN A 104 26.85 -7.34 19.03
CA GLN A 104 26.76 -6.22 19.97
C GLN A 104 27.42 -6.49 21.34
N GLY A 105 28.06 -7.65 21.54
CA GLY A 105 28.71 -8.02 22.80
C GLY A 105 27.75 -8.32 23.96
N ILE A 106 26.46 -8.52 23.68
CA ILE A 106 25.42 -8.85 24.66
C ILE A 106 25.35 -10.36 24.89
N GLY A 107 25.66 -11.17 23.85
CA GLY A 107 25.65 -12.63 23.90
C GLY A 107 27.04 -13.25 23.71
N SER A 108 27.24 -14.44 24.27
CA SER A 108 28.50 -15.20 24.12
C SER A 108 28.50 -16.19 22.95
N SER A 109 27.31 -16.61 22.47
CA SER A 109 27.15 -17.50 21.30
C SER A 109 25.95 -17.10 20.45
N SER A 110 26.05 -17.37 19.14
CA SER A 110 24.98 -17.16 18.15
C SER A 110 24.00 -18.34 18.10
N ASP A 111 24.37 -19.46 18.72
CA ASP A 111 23.60 -20.70 18.72
C ASP A 111 22.21 -20.53 19.34
N CYS A 112 21.25 -21.28 18.81
CA CYS A 112 19.92 -21.35 19.40
C CYS A 112 19.96 -22.09 20.75
N GLY A 113 19.56 -21.44 21.84
CA GLY A 113 19.50 -22.07 23.17
C GLY A 113 18.50 -23.23 23.30
N PHE A 114 17.63 -23.46 22.31
CA PHE A 114 16.66 -24.58 22.32
C PHE A 114 17.15 -25.80 21.54
N CYS A 115 17.82 -25.62 20.40
CA CYS A 115 18.24 -26.73 19.53
C CYS A 115 19.76 -26.84 19.33
N GLY A 116 20.54 -25.90 19.85
CA GLY A 116 22.01 -25.89 19.77
C GLY A 116 22.56 -25.75 18.35
N GLN A 117 21.74 -25.34 17.38
CA GLN A 117 22.16 -25.11 16.01
C GLN A 117 22.60 -23.65 15.84
N ASP A 118 23.66 -23.46 15.06
CA ASP A 118 24.13 -22.13 14.67
C ASP A 118 23.13 -21.42 13.75
N TYR A 119 23.22 -20.10 13.69
CA TYR A 119 22.33 -19.29 12.87
C TYR A 119 22.55 -19.61 11.38
N LYS A 120 21.46 -19.82 10.63
CA LYS A 120 21.50 -19.95 9.18
C LYS A 120 20.86 -18.69 8.59
N ASP A 121 21.65 -17.85 7.95
CA ASP A 121 21.11 -16.74 7.17
C ASP A 121 20.26 -17.31 6.02
N VAL A 122 18.96 -16.99 6.00
CA VAL A 122 18.01 -17.44 4.96
C VAL A 122 18.18 -16.63 3.67
N TYR A 123 19.36 -16.07 3.43
CA TYR A 123 19.69 -15.37 2.20
C TYR A 123 20.77 -16.14 1.43
N ASN A 124 20.33 -17.18 0.73
CA ASN A 124 20.96 -17.73 -0.48
C ASN A 124 19.89 -17.90 -1.54
#